data_AF-A0A9D6Z7I6-F1
#
_entry.id   AF-A0A9D6Z7I6-F1
#
_cell.length_a   1.000
_cell.length_b   1.000
_cell.length_c   1.000
_cell.angle_alpha   90.00
_cell.angle_beta   90.00
_cell.angle_gamma   90.00
#
_symmetry.space_group_name_H-M   'P 1'
#
loop_
_entity.id
_entity.type
_entity.pdbx_description
1 polymer ?
#
loop_
_entity_poly.entity_id
_entity_poly.type
_entity_poly.pdbx_seq_one_letter_code
_entity_poly.pdbx_strand_id
1 'polypeptide(L)'
;MKYKSFEDLPVWQAAIELARHTYAFTEQQAFRGHAGLRDQLERAALSISNNIAEGFERGSTNELLAFLYIARGSAGEVRSMLCLLERVPAFSPLKSEICNLRSAAAGISRQLYGWIEQLKNSDITGQRHLNDTARSRTVAQKDQAAFLEELDHLRKSETK
;
A
#
# COMPACT_ATOMS: atom_id res chain seq x y z
N MET A 1 13.07 -3.74 -5.36
CA MET A 1 11.70 -3.31 -5.75
C MET A 1 11.83 -2.25 -6.83
N LYS A 2 11.01 -2.24 -7.88
CA LYS A 2 11.07 -1.23 -8.96
C LYS A 2 10.72 0.18 -8.47
N TYR A 3 9.89 0.26 -7.43
CA TYR A 3 9.40 1.48 -6.81
C TYR A 3 10.20 1.80 -5.56
N LYS A 4 10.57 3.08 -5.37
CA LYS A 4 11.36 3.53 -4.22
C LYS A 4 10.49 4.16 -3.14
N SER A 5 9.33 4.67 -3.54
CA SER A 5 8.34 5.30 -2.68
C SER A 5 6.95 4.70 -2.96
N PHE A 6 6.03 4.81 -2.02
CA PHE A 6 4.66 4.36 -2.25
C PHE A 6 3.95 5.24 -3.29
N GLU A 7 4.38 6.49 -3.44
CA GLU A 7 3.86 7.45 -4.41
C GLU A 7 4.13 7.03 -5.86
N ASP A 8 5.15 6.20 -6.08
CA ASP A 8 5.44 5.63 -7.39
C ASP A 8 4.49 4.46 -7.77
N LEU A 9 3.73 3.93 -6.80
CA LEU A 9 2.86 2.77 -7.02
C LEU A 9 1.62 3.19 -7.83
N PRO A 10 1.36 2.58 -9.01
CA PRO A 10 0.19 2.91 -9.81
C PRO A 10 -1.14 2.72 -9.06
N VAL A 11 -1.21 1.70 -8.20
CA VAL A 11 -2.39 1.42 -7.39
C VAL A 11 -2.61 2.44 -6.29
N TRP A 12 -1.54 3.02 -5.73
CA TRP A 12 -1.64 4.11 -4.77
C TRP A 12 -2.12 5.39 -5.45
N GLN A 13 -1.56 5.72 -6.62
CA GLN A 13 -1.97 6.89 -7.42
C GLN A 13 -3.46 6.81 -7.80
N ALA A 14 -3.92 5.63 -8.21
CA ALA A 14 -5.33 5.41 -8.48
C ALA A 14 -6.20 5.56 -7.21
N ALA A 15 -5.72 5.07 -6.07
CA ALA A 15 -6.45 5.16 -4.80
C ALA A 15 -6.57 6.60 -4.28
N ILE A 16 -5.49 7.40 -4.35
CA ILE A 16 -5.55 8.80 -3.91
C ILE A 16 -6.43 9.65 -4.84
N GLU A 17 -6.42 9.38 -6.15
CA GLU A 17 -7.35 10.02 -7.09
C GLU A 17 -8.80 9.60 -6.87
N LEU A 18 -9.06 8.33 -6.49
CA LEU A 18 -10.40 7.90 -6.07
C LEU A 18 -10.86 8.69 -4.84
N ALA A 19 -9.98 8.88 -3.84
CA ALA A 19 -10.29 9.68 -2.66
C ALA A 19 -10.61 11.13 -3.07
N ARG A 20 -9.75 11.78 -3.86
CA ARG A 20 -10.00 13.16 -4.34
C ARG A 20 -11.35 13.30 -5.07
N HIS A 21 -11.67 12.37 -5.97
CA HIS A 21 -12.96 12.37 -6.66
C HIS A 21 -14.15 12.11 -5.73
N THR A 22 -13.95 11.29 -4.70
CA THR A 22 -14.97 10.99 -3.70
C THR A 22 -15.31 12.25 -2.89
N TYR A 23 -14.31 13.03 -2.46
CA TYR A 23 -14.53 14.30 -1.77
C TYR A 23 -15.30 15.31 -2.65
N ALA A 24 -14.93 15.43 -3.93
CA ALA A 24 -15.66 16.29 -4.86
C ALA A 24 -17.11 15.80 -5.11
N PHE A 25 -17.33 14.49 -5.10
CA PHE A 25 -18.64 13.88 -5.25
C PHE A 25 -19.54 14.08 -4.02
N THR A 26 -18.97 14.07 -2.81
CA THR A 26 -19.72 14.26 -1.57
C THR A 26 -20.04 15.72 -1.24
N GLU A 27 -19.47 16.66 -1.98
CA GLU A 27 -19.84 18.09 -1.93
C GLU A 27 -21.16 18.40 -2.67
N GLN A 28 -21.67 17.46 -3.45
CA GLN A 28 -22.90 17.64 -4.23
C GLN A 28 -24.12 17.87 -3.33
N GLN A 29 -25.11 18.60 -3.86
CA GLN A 29 -26.35 18.95 -3.15
C GLN A 29 -27.06 17.73 -2.54
N ALA A 30 -27.01 16.57 -3.22
CA ALA A 30 -27.64 15.32 -2.78
C ALA A 30 -27.12 14.82 -1.42
N PHE A 31 -25.93 15.25 -0.99
CA PHE A 31 -25.35 14.91 0.30
C PHE A 31 -25.75 15.86 1.44
N ARG A 32 -26.47 16.95 1.16
CA ARG A 32 -26.98 17.83 2.22
C ARG A 32 -27.93 17.06 3.14
N GLY A 33 -27.65 17.10 4.44
CA GLY A 33 -28.39 16.33 5.45
C GLY A 33 -27.90 14.89 5.64
N HIS A 34 -26.91 14.44 4.88
CA HIS A 34 -26.34 13.08 4.94
C HIS A 34 -24.89 13.07 5.43
N ALA A 35 -24.56 13.89 6.43
CA ALA A 35 -23.18 14.08 6.90
C ALA A 35 -22.49 12.77 7.34
N GLY A 36 -23.21 11.86 7.99
CA GLY A 36 -22.66 10.55 8.39
C GLY A 36 -22.35 9.62 7.21
N LEU A 37 -23.19 9.66 6.15
CA LEU A 37 -22.95 8.88 4.93
C LEU A 37 -21.76 9.43 4.15
N ARG A 38 -21.65 10.75 4.07
CA ARG A 38 -20.50 11.44 3.50
C ARG A 38 -19.21 11.02 4.20
N ASP A 39 -19.15 11.17 5.52
CA ASP A 39 -17.96 10.88 6.32
C ASP A 39 -17.51 9.41 6.14
N GLN A 40 -18.46 8.47 6.20
CA GLN A 40 -18.14 7.06 5.99
C GLN A 40 -17.54 6.79 4.60
N LEU A 41 -18.09 7.41 3.55
CA LEU A 41 -17.61 7.20 2.18
C LEU A 41 -16.23 7.83 1.96
N GLU A 42 -16.01 9.05 2.45
CA GLU A 42 -14.73 9.76 2.39
C GLU A 42 -13.62 9.01 3.16
N ARG A 43 -13.92 8.54 4.37
CA ARG A 43 -12.98 7.74 5.18
C ARG A 43 -12.66 6.40 4.51
N ALA A 44 -13.67 5.70 3.97
CA ALA A 44 -13.44 4.45 3.26
C ALA A 44 -12.56 4.66 2.01
N ALA A 45 -12.79 5.72 1.23
CA ALA A 45 -11.98 6.01 0.04
C ALA A 45 -10.53 6.38 0.40
N LEU A 46 -10.33 7.29 1.38
CA LEU A 46 -9.00 7.72 1.83
C LEU A 46 -8.21 6.57 2.49
N SER A 47 -8.91 5.67 3.20
CA SER A 47 -8.31 4.49 3.84
C SER A 47 -7.52 3.62 2.86
N ILE A 48 -7.94 3.55 1.58
CA ILE A 48 -7.29 2.71 0.57
C ILE A 48 -5.84 3.17 0.34
N SER A 49 -5.63 4.46 0.04
CA SER A 49 -4.28 5.01 -0.18
C SER A 49 -3.45 5.01 1.09
N ASN A 50 -4.06 5.31 2.24
CA ASN A 50 -3.35 5.32 3.53
C ASN A 50 -2.82 3.94 3.92
N ASN A 51 -3.64 2.89 3.76
CA ASN A 51 -3.18 1.53 4.05
C ASN A 51 -2.11 1.05 3.07
N ILE A 52 -2.18 1.44 1.79
CA ILE A 52 -1.10 1.12 0.83
C ILE A 52 0.23 1.77 1.28
N ALA A 53 0.20 3.06 1.65
CA ALA A 53 1.38 3.78 2.12
C ALA A 53 1.93 3.15 3.41
N GLU A 54 1.06 2.92 4.40
CA GLU A 54 1.47 2.35 5.68
C GLU A 54 2.07 0.94 5.53
N GLY A 55 1.46 0.09 4.69
CA GLY A 55 2.00 -1.23 4.40
C GLY A 55 3.37 -1.17 3.72
N PHE A 56 3.57 -0.23 2.80
CA PHE A 56 4.84 -0.05 2.09
C PHE A 56 5.97 0.36 3.03
N GLU A 57 5.71 1.27 3.95
CA GLU A 57 6.70 1.78 4.93
C GLU A 57 7.06 0.77 6.03
N ARG A 58 6.21 -0.23 6.30
CA ARG A 58 6.46 -1.23 7.36
C ARG A 58 7.53 -2.26 7.01
N GLY A 59 8.01 -2.33 5.78
CA GLY A 59 9.28 -3.00 5.45
C GLY A 59 9.30 -4.55 5.48
N SER A 60 8.31 -5.26 6.04
CA SER A 60 8.16 -6.72 5.85
C SER A 60 7.04 -7.05 4.88
N THR A 61 7.19 -8.14 4.12
CA THR A 61 6.17 -8.58 3.16
C THR A 61 4.87 -8.99 3.85
N ASN A 62 4.94 -9.62 5.03
CA ASN A 62 3.76 -10.03 5.78
C ASN A 62 2.95 -8.83 6.29
N GLU A 63 3.62 -7.80 6.80
CA GLU A 63 2.94 -6.55 7.20
C GLU A 63 2.35 -5.87 5.97
N LEU A 64 3.12 -5.72 4.89
CA LEU A 64 2.61 -5.16 3.63
C LEU A 64 1.34 -5.89 3.17
N LEU A 65 1.36 -7.23 3.15
CA LEU A 65 0.18 -8.03 2.77
C LEU A 65 -1.04 -7.73 3.65
N ALA A 66 -0.88 -7.66 4.97
CA ALA A 66 -1.97 -7.34 5.90
C ALA A 66 -2.63 -5.99 5.55
N PHE A 67 -1.82 -4.96 5.33
CA PHE A 67 -2.29 -3.63 4.95
C PHE A 67 -2.94 -3.60 3.57
N LEU A 68 -2.42 -4.35 2.59
CA LEU A 68 -3.03 -4.46 1.26
C LEU A 68 -4.40 -5.14 1.32
N TYR A 69 -4.60 -6.13 2.19
CA TYR A 69 -5.92 -6.72 2.42
C TYR A 69 -6.90 -5.71 3.03
N ILE A 70 -6.46 -4.87 3.97
CA ILE A 70 -7.29 -3.79 4.53
C ILE A 70 -7.66 -2.78 3.43
N ALA A 71 -6.69 -2.33 2.63
CA ALA A 71 -6.93 -1.43 1.51
C ALA A 71 -7.96 -2.02 0.51
N ARG A 72 -7.86 -3.32 0.22
CA ARG A 72 -8.82 -4.02 -0.65
C ARG A 72 -10.21 -4.11 0.00
N GLY A 73 -10.27 -4.31 1.31
CA GLY A 73 -11.51 -4.26 2.09
C GLY A 73 -12.20 -2.90 1.98
N SER A 74 -11.46 -1.81 2.21
CA SER A 74 -11.96 -0.44 2.06
C SER A 74 -12.44 -0.13 0.63
N ALA A 75 -11.77 -0.64 -0.40
CA ALA A 75 -12.28 -0.55 -1.79
C ALA A 75 -13.62 -1.29 -1.99
N GLY A 76 -13.84 -2.39 -1.26
CA GLY A 76 -15.12 -3.09 -1.19
C GLY A 76 -16.21 -2.28 -0.49
N GLU A 77 -15.88 -1.61 0.61
CA GLU A 77 -16.80 -0.73 1.35
C GLU A 77 -17.27 0.43 0.47
N VAL A 78 -16.35 1.14 -0.19
CA VAL A 78 -16.69 2.21 -1.15
C VAL A 78 -17.69 1.73 -2.19
N ARG A 79 -17.43 0.56 -2.80
CA ARG A 79 -18.35 -0.03 -3.80
C ARG A 79 -19.72 -0.38 -3.21
N SER A 80 -19.75 -0.92 -2.00
CA SER A 80 -20.99 -1.27 -1.30
C SER A 80 -21.85 -0.02 -1.04
N MET A 81 -21.23 1.04 -0.51
CA MET A 81 -21.90 2.32 -0.26
C MET A 81 -22.39 2.97 -1.55
N LEU A 82 -21.58 2.98 -2.61
CA LEU A 82 -21.99 3.50 -3.92
C LEU A 82 -23.20 2.71 -4.49
N CYS A 83 -23.24 1.39 -4.33
CA CYS A 83 -24.41 0.59 -4.69
C CYS A 83 -25.68 0.96 -3.88
N LEU A 84 -25.52 1.34 -2.61
CA LEU A 84 -26.63 1.90 -1.82
C LEU A 84 -27.10 3.23 -2.41
N LEU A 85 -26.18 4.14 -2.74
CA LEU A 85 -26.52 5.44 -3.33
C LEU A 85 -27.30 5.29 -4.64
N GLU A 86 -26.94 4.35 -5.52
CA GLU A 86 -27.71 4.09 -6.76
C GLU A 86 -29.19 3.74 -6.52
N ARG A 87 -29.55 3.25 -5.32
CA ARG A 87 -30.90 2.81 -4.95
C ARG A 87 -31.69 3.90 -4.21
N VAL A 88 -31.04 4.97 -3.79
CA VAL A 88 -31.69 6.06 -3.05
C VAL A 88 -32.13 7.13 -4.05
N PRO A 89 -33.44 7.45 -4.15
CA PRO A 89 -33.96 8.37 -5.17
C PRO A 89 -33.27 9.73 -5.22
N ALA A 90 -32.84 10.27 -4.07
CA ALA A 90 -32.13 11.54 -3.96
C ALA A 90 -30.81 11.59 -4.76
N PHE A 91 -30.18 10.44 -5.00
CA PHE A 91 -28.92 10.32 -5.73
C PHE A 91 -29.09 9.94 -7.21
N SER A 92 -30.33 9.80 -7.69
CA SER A 92 -30.60 9.48 -9.11
C SER A 92 -29.91 10.41 -10.11
N PRO A 93 -29.79 11.74 -9.87
CA PRO A 93 -29.08 12.65 -10.76
C PRO A 93 -27.57 12.37 -10.87
N LEU A 94 -26.99 11.65 -9.90
CA LEU A 94 -25.54 11.40 -9.81
C LEU A 94 -25.15 9.99 -10.29
N LYS A 95 -26.03 9.33 -11.04
CA LYS A 95 -25.85 7.93 -11.47
C LYS A 95 -24.55 7.70 -12.25
N SER A 96 -24.17 8.64 -13.12
CA SER A 96 -22.92 8.57 -13.89
C SER A 96 -21.69 8.59 -12.99
N GLU A 97 -21.65 9.51 -12.04
CA GLU A 97 -20.57 9.72 -11.09
C GLU A 97 -20.42 8.50 -10.19
N ILE A 98 -21.55 7.97 -9.70
CA ILE A 98 -21.57 6.73 -8.91
C ILE A 98 -20.99 5.55 -9.71
N CYS A 99 -21.39 5.40 -10.98
CA CYS A 99 -20.87 4.34 -11.85
C CYS A 99 -19.35 4.48 -12.07
N ASN A 100 -18.86 5.70 -12.28
CA ASN A 100 -17.44 6.01 -12.48
C ASN A 100 -16.61 5.69 -11.24
N LEU A 101 -17.03 6.17 -10.06
CA LEU A 101 -16.37 5.90 -8.78
C LEU A 101 -16.35 4.40 -8.47
N ARG A 102 -17.46 3.70 -8.73
CA ARG A 102 -17.55 2.25 -8.51
C ARG A 102 -16.60 1.49 -9.43
N SER A 103 -16.47 1.92 -10.68
CA SER A 103 -15.55 1.33 -11.66
C SER A 103 -14.09 1.56 -11.28
N ALA A 104 -13.76 2.77 -10.81
CA ALA A 104 -12.43 3.10 -10.28
C ALA A 104 -12.07 2.24 -9.06
N ALA A 105 -12.96 2.15 -8.07
CA ALA A 105 -12.77 1.31 -6.88
C ALA A 105 -12.63 -0.19 -7.24
N ALA A 106 -13.38 -0.69 -8.22
CA ALA A 106 -13.23 -2.06 -8.72
C ALA A 106 -11.89 -2.27 -9.44
N GLY A 107 -11.42 -1.28 -10.19
CA GLY A 107 -10.08 -1.27 -10.81
C GLY A 107 -8.97 -1.38 -9.75
N ILE A 108 -9.04 -0.55 -8.71
CA ILE A 108 -8.08 -0.57 -7.59
C ILE A 108 -8.11 -1.92 -6.89
N SER A 109 -9.29 -2.46 -6.59
CA SER A 109 -9.42 -3.78 -5.96
C SER A 109 -8.76 -4.91 -6.78
N ARG A 110 -8.82 -4.84 -8.12
CA ARG A 110 -8.15 -5.82 -9.00
C ARG A 110 -6.62 -5.64 -8.98
N GLN A 111 -6.14 -4.40 -9.01
CA GLN A 111 -4.71 -4.11 -8.90
C GLN A 111 -4.13 -4.60 -7.56
N LEU A 112 -4.83 -4.30 -6.46
CA LEU A 112 -4.45 -4.78 -5.12
C LEU A 112 -4.42 -6.30 -5.06
N TYR A 113 -5.44 -6.98 -5.59
CA TYR A 113 -5.45 -8.44 -5.63
C TYR A 113 -4.28 -9.01 -6.42
N GLY A 114 -4.01 -8.49 -7.62
CA GLY A 114 -2.86 -8.91 -8.42
C GLY A 114 -1.53 -8.73 -7.70
N TRP A 115 -1.38 -7.62 -6.99
CA TRP A 115 -0.16 -7.35 -6.21
C TRP A 115 -0.03 -8.27 -4.98
N ILE A 116 -1.12 -8.50 -4.25
CA ILE A 116 -1.18 -9.45 -3.13
C ILE A 116 -0.75 -10.85 -3.58
N GLU A 117 -1.31 -11.34 -4.68
CA GLU A 117 -0.97 -12.67 -5.21
C GLU A 117 0.48 -12.74 -5.69
N GLN A 118 1.00 -11.66 -6.28
CA GLN A 118 2.42 -11.59 -6.65
C GLN A 118 3.34 -11.66 -5.42
N LEU A 119 3.02 -10.92 -4.35
CA LEU A 119 3.82 -10.89 -3.12
C LEU A 119 3.80 -12.23 -2.38
N LYS A 120 2.63 -12.88 -2.30
CA LYS A 120 2.49 -14.21 -1.68
C LYS A 120 3.32 -15.29 -2.36
N ASN A 121 3.50 -15.18 -3.67
CA ASN A 121 4.26 -16.13 -4.48
C ASN A 121 5.73 -15.71 -4.67
N SER A 122 6.21 -14.69 -3.95
CA SER A 122 7.58 -14.21 -4.05
C SER A 122 8.42 -14.64 -2.84
N ASP A 123 9.68 -14.99 -3.09
CA ASP A 123 10.67 -15.28 -2.03
C ASP A 123 11.15 -14.00 -1.30
N ILE A 124 10.59 -12.84 -1.63
CA ILE A 124 10.98 -11.56 -1.07
C ILE A 124 10.31 -11.40 0.30
N THR A 125 11.10 -11.45 1.36
CA THR A 125 10.62 -11.31 2.75
C THR A 125 10.37 -9.85 3.17
N GLY A 126 10.86 -8.88 2.39
CA GLY A 126 10.58 -7.45 2.55
C GLY A 126 11.83 -6.58 2.54
N GLN A 127 11.67 -5.26 2.42
CA GLN A 127 12.78 -4.30 2.40
C GLN A 127 13.61 -4.32 3.70
N ARG A 128 12.97 -4.57 4.85
CA ARG A 128 13.64 -4.72 6.16
C ARG A 128 14.62 -5.89 6.15
N HIS A 129 14.21 -7.04 5.62
CA HIS A 129 15.07 -8.21 5.54
C HIS A 129 16.15 -8.10 4.44
N LEU A 130 15.88 -7.35 3.37
CA LEU A 130 16.92 -6.97 2.40
C LEU A 130 17.99 -6.09 3.06
N ASN A 131 17.60 -5.16 3.93
CA ASN A 131 18.53 -4.36 4.72
C ASN A 131 19.29 -5.23 5.73
N ASP A 132 18.64 -6.21 6.39
CA ASP A 132 19.34 -7.15 7.26
C ASP A 132 20.33 -8.04 6.51
N THR A 133 20.01 -8.44 5.28
CA THR A 133 20.93 -9.21 4.42
C THR A 133 22.13 -8.36 4.02
N ALA A 134 21.90 -7.09 3.67
CA ALA A 134 22.98 -6.12 3.40
C ALA A 134 23.83 -5.91 4.66
N ARG A 135 23.20 -5.74 5.83
CA ARG A 135 23.86 -5.59 7.13
C ARG A 135 24.68 -6.83 7.48
N SER A 136 24.14 -8.02 7.25
CA SER A 136 24.80 -9.31 7.46
C SER A 136 25.99 -9.50 6.53
N ARG A 137 25.88 -9.07 5.26
CA ARG A 137 27.02 -9.02 4.33
C ARG A 137 28.10 -8.04 4.80
N THR A 138 27.71 -6.86 5.28
CA THR A 138 28.66 -5.88 5.81
C THR A 138 29.37 -6.39 7.07
N VAL A 139 28.65 -7.07 7.96
CA VAL A 139 29.24 -7.70 9.16
C VAL A 139 30.19 -8.82 8.76
N ALA A 140 29.77 -9.75 7.89
CA ALA A 140 30.61 -10.84 7.41
C ALA A 140 31.89 -10.35 6.70
N GLN A 141 31.81 -9.27 5.92
CA GLN A 141 32.99 -8.64 5.30
C GLN A 141 33.93 -8.00 6.31
N LYS A 142 33.41 -7.37 7.38
CA LYS A 142 34.22 -6.83 8.47
C LYS A 142 34.91 -7.93 9.28
N ASP A 143 34.18 -9.00 9.59
CA ASP A 143 34.72 -10.15 10.34
C ASP A 143 35.82 -10.84 9.53
N GLN A 144 35.61 -11.00 8.21
CA GLN A 144 36.63 -11.53 7.31
C GLN A 144 37.87 -10.63 7.23
N ALA A 145 37.69 -9.30 7.15
CA ALA A 145 38.81 -8.36 7.11
C ALA A 145 39.62 -8.36 8.43
N ALA A 146 38.94 -8.38 9.58
CA ALA A 146 39.58 -8.45 10.89
C ALA A 146 40.37 -9.75 11.08
N PHE A 147 39.83 -10.89 10.63
CA PHE A 147 40.52 -12.18 10.66
C PHE A 147 41.80 -12.18 9.81
N LEU A 148 41.76 -11.56 8.62
CA LEU A 148 42.94 -11.45 7.74
C LEU A 148 44.04 -10.56 8.35
N GLU A 149 43.67 -9.47 9.03
CA GLU A 149 44.63 -8.63 9.77
C GLU A 149 45.28 -9.41 10.92
N GLU A 150 44.51 -10.20 11.66
CA GLU A 150 45.01 -11.03 12.76
C GLU A 150 46.00 -12.09 12.25
N LEU A 151 45.69 -12.76 11.13
CA LEU A 151 46.61 -13.70 10.48
C LEU A 151 47.92 -13.03 10.02
N ASP A 152 47.85 -11.81 9.49
CA ASP A 152 49.06 -11.08 9.07
C ASP A 152 49.90 -10.65 10.27
N HIS A 153 49.27 -10.30 11.40
CA HIS A 153 49.94 -10.03 12.67
C HIS A 153 50.65 -11.27 13.22
N LEU A 154 49.97 -12.43 13.23
CA LEU A 154 50.55 -13.70 13.66
C LEU A 154 51.76 -14.08 12.79
N ARG A 155 51.61 -13.99 11.46
CA ARG A 155 52.69 -14.28 10.52
C ARG A 155 53.91 -13.39 10.73
N LYS A 156 53.71 -12.09 11.00
CA LYS A 156 54.79 -11.14 11.31
C LYS A 156 55.44 -11.41 12.68
N SER A 157 54.71 -11.98 13.63
CA SER A 157 55.24 -12.33 14.96
C SER A 157 56.12 -13.58 14.95
N GLU A 158 55.88 -14.52 14.02
CA GLU A 158 56.69 -15.74 13.86
C GLU A 158 57.98 -15.52 13.05
N THR A 159 58.14 -14.37 12.39
CA THR A 159 59.34 -14.05 11.59
C THR A 159 60.42 -13.28 12.37
N LYS A 160 60.35 -13.25 13.70
CA LYS A 160 61.24 -12.51 14.60
C LYS A 160 61.87 -13.45 15.63
#